data_AF-A0ABD1ADX7-F1
#
_entry.id   AF-A0ABD1ADX7-F1
#
_cell.length_a   1.000
_cell.length_b   1.000
_cell.length_c   1.000
_cell.angle_alpha   90.00
_cell.angle_beta   90.00
_cell.angle_gamma   90.00
#
_symmetry.space_group_name_H-M   'P 1'
#
loop_
_entity.id
_entity.type
_entity.pdbx_description
1 polymer ?
#
loop_
_entity_poly.entity_id
_entity_poly.type
_entity_poly.pdbx_seq_one_letter_code
_entity_poly.pdbx_strand_id
1 'polypeptide(L)' 'MISTALIVRRRMQSSGKWTRVIEILKAFEEDCATPIAKLRQVADAMTVEMHAGLASEGGSKLKMLISYVDNFPSG' A
#
# COMPACT_ATOMS: atom_id res chain seq x y z
N MET A 1 -16.54 -18.35 45.00
CA MET A 1 -17.28 -18.30 43.72
C MET A 1 -17.17 -16.95 42.98
N ILE A 2 -17.04 -15.81 43.65
CA ILE A 2 -16.97 -14.48 42.98
C ILE A 2 -15.65 -14.27 42.21
N SER A 3 -14.52 -14.74 42.74
CA SER A 3 -13.20 -14.56 42.12
C SER A 3 -13.05 -15.28 40.77
N THR A 4 -13.64 -16.47 40.63
CA THR A 4 -13.59 -17.23 39.36
C THR A 4 -14.39 -16.54 38.25
N ALA A 5 -15.57 -15.99 38.58
CA ALA A 5 -16.39 -15.23 37.61
C ALA A 5 -15.65 -13.99 37.07
N LEU A 6 -14.91 -13.27 37.93
CA LEU A 6 -14.12 -12.10 37.51
C LEU A 6 -12.95 -12.47 36.59
N ILE A 7 -12.26 -13.57 36.86
CA ILE A 7 -11.14 -14.07 36.02
C ILE A 7 -11.67 -14.46 34.63
N VAL A 8 -12.81 -15.17 34.57
CA VAL A 8 -13.46 -15.54 33.30
C VAL A 8 -13.84 -14.30 32.51
N ARG A 9 -14.48 -13.30 33.14
CA ARG A 9 -14.86 -12.05 32.47
C ARG A 9 -13.65 -11.27 31.93
N ARG A 10 -12.57 -11.15 32.71
CA ARG A 10 -11.32 -10.51 32.24
C ARG A 10 -10.71 -11.26 31.06
N ARG A 11 -10.71 -12.59 31.10
CA ARG A 11 -10.20 -13.42 29.99
C ARG A 11 -11.05 -13.26 28.73
N MET A 12 -12.38 -13.25 28.85
CA MET A 12 -13.28 -13.00 27.73
C MET A 12 -13.09 -11.60 27.14
N GLN A 13 -12.95 -10.56 27.97
CA GLN A 13 -12.69 -9.19 27.51
C GLN A 13 -11.33 -9.05 26.82
N SER A 14 -10.28 -9.65 27.39
CA SER A 14 -8.95 -9.71 26.76
C SER A 14 -9.03 -10.43 25.41
N SER A 15 -9.68 -11.59 25.36
CA SER A 15 -9.88 -12.36 24.14
C SER A 15 -10.62 -11.55 23.07
N GLY A 16 -11.70 -10.85 23.43
CA GLY A 16 -12.45 -10.02 22.47
C GLY A 16 -11.64 -8.84 21.92
N LYS A 17 -10.79 -8.21 22.75
CA LYS A 17 -9.84 -7.19 22.27
C LYS A 17 -8.85 -7.78 21.28
N TRP A 18 -8.31 -8.97 21.57
CA TRP A 18 -7.39 -9.66 20.67
C TRP A 18 -8.06 -10.07 19.35
N THR A 19 -9.31 -10.54 19.38
CA THR A 19 -10.08 -10.82 18.16
C THR A 19 -10.17 -9.59 17.26
N ARG A 20 -10.53 -8.43 17.83
CA ARG A 20 -10.59 -7.17 17.08
C ARG A 20 -9.24 -6.76 16.48
N VAL A 21 -8.14 -6.95 17.22
CA VAL A 21 -6.79 -6.65 16.71
C VAL A 21 -6.46 -7.55 15.52
N ILE A 22 -6.78 -8.85 15.61
CA ILE A 22 -6.53 -9.80 14.52
C ILE A 22 -7.38 -9.45 13.29
N GLU A 23 -8.64 -9.04 13.47
CA GLU A 23 -9.50 -8.59 12.37
C GLU A 23 -8.92 -7.36 11.65
N ILE A 24 -8.47 -6.36 12.42
CA ILE A 24 -7.82 -5.17 11.86
C ILE A 24 -6.54 -5.54 11.11
N LEU A 25 -5.72 -6.43 11.70
CA LEU A 25 -4.47 -6.85 11.08
C LEU A 25 -4.70 -7.59 9.76
N LYS A 26 -5.71 -8.47 9.70
CA LYS A 26 -6.08 -9.17 8.46
C LYS A 26 -6.55 -8.21 7.38
N ALA A 27 -7.46 -7.29 7.72
CA ALA A 27 -7.93 -6.29 6.78
C ALA A 27 -6.77 -5.43 6.25
N PHE A 28 -5.86 -5.03 7.14
CA PHE A 28 -4.66 -4.30 6.74
C PHE A 28 -3.74 -5.11 5.82
N GLU A 29 -3.49 -6.38 6.14
CA GLU A 29 -2.70 -7.29 5.29
C GLU A 29 -3.33 -7.43 3.89
N GLU A 30 -4.64 -7.61 3.81
CA GLU A 30 -5.40 -7.74 2.57
C GLU A 30 -5.39 -6.43 1.74
N ASP A 31 -5.64 -5.29 2.37
CA ASP A 31 -5.67 -3.98 1.71
C ASP A 31 -4.28 -3.56 1.21
N CYS A 32 -3.23 -3.88 1.97
CA CYS A 32 -1.85 -3.61 1.59
C CYS A 32 -1.24 -4.68 0.68
N ALA A 33 -1.94 -5.78 0.39
CA ALA A 33 -1.40 -6.85 -0.44
C ALA A 33 -1.07 -6.34 -1.86
N THR A 34 0.15 -6.63 -2.30
CA THR A 34 0.70 -6.28 -3.61
C THR A 34 1.08 -7.52 -4.42
N PRO A 35 0.11 -8.37 -4.81
CA PRO A 35 0.39 -9.51 -5.66
C PRO A 35 0.95 -9.03 -7.00
N ILE A 36 1.75 -9.89 -7.65
CA ILE A 36 2.44 -9.55 -8.91
C ILE A 36 1.50 -9.02 -10.00
N ALA A 37 0.26 -9.51 -10.06
CA ALA A 37 -0.75 -9.02 -11.00
C ALA A 37 -1.12 -7.54 -10.76
N LYS A 38 -1.28 -7.13 -9.49
CA LYS A 38 -1.53 -5.72 -9.12
C LYS A 38 -0.30 -4.86 -9.44
N LEU A 39 0.91 -5.38 -9.19
CA LEU A 39 2.14 -4.67 -9.53
C LEU A 39 2.30 -4.44 -11.03
N ARG A 40 1.91 -5.41 -11.88
CA ARG A 40 1.87 -5.23 -13.33
C ARG A 40 0.91 -4.11 -13.74
N GLN A 41 -0.29 -4.09 -13.16
CA GLN A 41 -1.25 -3.00 -13.42
C GLN A 41 -0.69 -1.62 -13.02
N VAL A 42 0.04 -1.54 -11.90
CA VAL A 42 0.70 -0.30 -11.48
C VAL A 42 1.79 0.11 -12.47
N ALA A 43 2.60 -0.84 -12.94
CA ALA A 43 3.64 -0.58 -13.93
C ALA A 43 3.04 -0.12 -15.28
N ASP A 44 1.98 -0.78 -15.74
CA ASP A 44 1.28 -0.42 -16.98
C ASP A 44 0.68 0.99 -16.87
N ALA A 45 0.04 1.32 -15.74
CA ALA A 45 -0.47 2.66 -15.47
C ALA A 45 0.66 3.71 -15.44
N MET A 46 1.82 3.38 -14.87
CA MET A 46 2.99 4.26 -14.87
C MET A 46 3.48 4.54 -16.30
N THR A 47 3.54 3.53 -17.17
CA THR A 47 3.91 3.71 -18.58
C THR A 47 2.93 4.63 -19.31
N VAL A 48 1.62 4.50 -19.05
CA VAL A 48 0.61 5.41 -19.63
C VAL A 48 0.83 6.85 -19.17
N GLU A 49 1.04 7.08 -17.87
CA GLU A 49 1.30 8.43 -17.34
C GLU A 49 2.61 9.02 -17.87
N MET A 50 3.65 8.20 -18.10
CA MET A 50 4.91 8.65 -18.71
C MET A 50 4.68 9.12 -20.15
N HIS A 51 3.94 8.36 -20.96
CA HIS A 51 3.60 8.76 -22.32
C HIS A 51 2.80 10.05 -22.35
N ALA A 52 1.81 10.18 -21.47
CA ALA A 52 0.99 11.40 -21.37
C ALA A 52 1.83 12.62 -20.94
N GLY A 53 2.77 12.45 -20.00
CA GLY A 53 3.66 13.53 -19.54
C GLY A 53 4.68 13.96 -20.59
N LEU A 54 5.14 13.05 -21.46
CA LEU A 54 6.04 13.39 -22.57
C LEU A 54 5.30 14.02 -23.77
N ALA A 55 4.03 13.71 -23.96
CA ALA A 55 3.24 14.23 -25.08
C ALA A 55 2.90 15.72 -24.94
N SER A 56 2.74 16.22 -23.71
CA SER A 56 2.47 17.62 -23.41
C SER A 56 2.85 17.96 -21.97
N GLU A 57 3.33 19.18 -21.75
CA GLU A 57 3.49 19.74 -20.40
C GLU A 57 2.13 19.68 -19.66
N GLY A 58 2.14 19.17 -18.43
CA GLY A 58 0.92 18.94 -17.65
C GLY A 58 0.00 17.83 -18.16
N GLY A 59 0.39 17.05 -19.17
CA GLY A 59 -0.39 15.96 -19.75
C GLY A 59 -0.61 14.77 -18.81
N SER A 60 0.16 14.68 -17.74
CA SER A 60 -0.02 13.71 -16.66
C SER A 60 0.47 14.27 -15.33
N LYS A 61 0.27 13.53 -14.23
CA LYS A 61 0.85 13.92 -12.92
C LYS A 61 2.38 13.77 -12.89
N LEU A 62 2.95 12.96 -13.79
CA LEU A 62 4.38 12.85 -14.01
C LEU A 62 4.84 13.98 -14.92
N LYS A 63 5.62 14.91 -14.37
CA LYS A 63 6.07 16.12 -15.10
C LYS A 63 6.99 15.84 -16.29
N MET A 64 7.66 14.68 -16.31
CA MET A 64 8.58 14.27 -17.39
C MET A 64 9.51 15.40 -17.88
N LEU A 65 10.12 16.11 -16.93
CA LEU A 65 10.92 17.30 -17.22
C LEU A 65 12.17 16.94 -18.04
N ILE A 66 12.46 17.77 -19.04
CA ILE A 66 13.69 17.66 -19.84
C ILE A 66 14.88 18.08 -18.98
N SER A 67 15.84 17.16 -18.80
CA SER A 67 17.05 17.41 -17.99
C SER A 67 18.10 18.26 -18.71
N TYR A 68 17.97 18.43 -20.03
CA TYR A 68 18.99 19.00 -20.92
C TYR A 68 20.33 18.26 -20.91
N VAL A 69 20.36 17.04 -20.37
CA VAL A 69 21.50 16.12 -20.48
C VAL A 69 21.25 15.24 -21.70
N ASP A 70 22.03 15.46 -22.75
CA ASP A 70 22.03 14.69 -23.98
C ASP A 70 23.15 13.63 -24.01
N ASN A 71 24.28 13.92 -23.38
CA ASN A 71 25.45 13.05 -23.31
C ASN A 71 25.75 12.63 -21.87
N PHE A 72 25.84 11.32 -21.65
CA PHE A 72 26.29 10.75 -20.39
C PHE A 72 27.80 10.44 -20.44
N PRO A 73 28.51 10.40 -19.30
CA PRO A 73 29.91 10.01 -19.24
C PRO A 73 30.15 8.61 -19.84
N SER A 74 31.18 8.46 -20.67
CA SER A 74 31.54 7.19 -21.33
C SER A 74 32.60 6.36 -20.60
N GLY A 75 33.16 6.91 -19.51
CA GLY A 75 34.41 6.44 -18.91
C GLY A 75 35.57 7.38 -19.19
#